data_AF-A0AAE0PCQ9-F1
#
_entry.id   AF-A0AAE0PCQ9-F1
#
_cell.length_a   1.000
_cell.length_b   1.000
_cell.length_c   1.000
_cell.angle_alpha   90.00
_cell.angle_beta   90.00
_cell.angle_gamma   90.00
#
_symmetry.space_group_name_H-M   'P 1'
#
loop_
_entity.id
_entity.type
_entity.pdbx_description
1 polymer ?
#
loop_
_entity_poly.entity_id
_entity_poly.type
_entity_poly.pdbx_seq_one_letter_code
_entity_poly.pdbx_strand_id
1 'polypeptide(L)' 'LRWLVDGIPTVTMRGEEIGDEKAWTAVTRLPKYLILNVAVGGDFPNNVANLEGVKTPNGRTVGGVEAGLEVEWVGVFST' A
#
# COMPACT_ATOMS: atom_id res chain seq x y z
N LEU A 1 -1.38 -11.31 -10.27
CA LEU A 1 -0.61 -10.73 -9.15
C LEU A 1 -1.09 -11.34 -7.84
N ARG A 2 -0.18 -11.63 -6.91
CA ARG A 2 -0.51 -12.15 -5.58
C ARG A 2 0.19 -11.28 -4.54
N TRP A 3 -0.55 -10.81 -3.55
CA TRP A 3 -0.01 -10.13 -2.37
C TRP A 3 -0.11 -11.08 -1.19
N LEU A 4 0.98 -11.14 -0.42
CA LEU A 4 1.15 -12.08 0.67
C LEU A 4 1.52 -11.32 1.94
N VAL A 5 1.01 -11.80 3.07
CA VAL A 5 1.43 -11.41 4.42
C VAL A 5 1.87 -12.69 5.12
N ASP A 6 3.07 -12.71 5.70
CA ASP A 6 3.66 -13.91 6.33
C ASP A 6 3.68 -15.16 5.42
N GLY A 7 3.88 -14.95 4.11
CA GLY A 7 3.87 -16.03 3.11
C GLY A 7 2.48 -16.55 2.74
N ILE A 8 1.40 -16.00 3.31
CA ILE A 8 0.02 -16.39 3.05
C ILE A 8 -0.62 -15.40 2.06
N PRO A 9 -1.17 -15.85 0.92
CA PRO A 9 -1.88 -14.96 0.00
C PRO A 9 -3.12 -14.33 0.64
N THR A 10 -3.18 -12.99 0.67
CA THR A 10 -4.34 -12.22 1.16
C THR A 10 -5.15 -11.63 0.02
N VAL A 11 -4.50 -11.30 -1.09
CA VAL A 11 -5.13 -10.81 -2.32
C VAL A 11 -4.57 -11.54 -3.53
N THR A 12 -5.46 -12.01 -4.40
CA THR A 12 -5.10 -12.52 -5.73
C THR A 12 -5.89 -11.73 -6.76
N MET A 13 -5.20 -11.22 -7.78
CA MET A 13 -5.81 -10.48 -8.89
C MET A 13 -5.35 -11.09 -10.23
N ARG A 14 -6.32 -11.38 -11.08
CA ARG A 14 -6.15 -11.90 -12.45
C ARG A 14 -6.42 -10.79 -13.47
N GLY A 15 -5.81 -10.89 -14.65
CA GLY A 15 -6.02 -9.89 -15.71
C GLY A 15 -7.48 -9.78 -16.15
N GLU A 16 -8.20 -10.90 -16.14
CA GLU A 16 -9.64 -10.97 -16.44
C GLU A 16 -10.49 -10.10 -15.51
N GLU A 17 -10.09 -9.96 -14.24
CA GLU A 17 -10.80 -9.12 -13.26
C GLU A 17 -10.58 -7.62 -13.51
N ILE A 18 -9.49 -7.24 -14.18
CA ILE A 18 -9.26 -5.85 -14.61
C ILE A 18 -10.06 -5.54 -15.86
N GLY A 19 -10.16 -6.49 -16.80
CA GLY A 19 -10.90 -6.31 -18.06
C GLY A 19 -10.29 -5.31 -19.03
N ASP A 20 -9.06 -4.83 -18.77
CA ASP A 20 -8.32 -3.89 -19.61
C ASP A 20 -6.86 -4.37 -19.79
N GLU A 21 -6.54 -4.78 -21.02
CA GLU A 21 -5.21 -5.32 -21.37
C GLU A 21 -4.10 -4.27 -21.26
N LYS A 22 -4.38 -3.00 -21.56
CA LYS A 22 -3.39 -1.93 -21.43
C LYS A 22 -3.07 -1.68 -19.96
N ALA A 23 -4.10 -1.59 -19.13
CA ALA A 23 -3.92 -1.46 -17.69
C ALA A 23 -3.17 -2.66 -17.10
N TRP A 24 -3.56 -3.88 -17.51
CA TRP A 24 -2.89 -5.11 -17.05
C TRP A 24 -1.42 -5.16 -17.46
N THR A 25 -1.10 -4.79 -18.69
CA THR A 25 0.27 -4.69 -19.19
C THR A 25 1.08 -3.67 -18.39
N ALA A 26 0.50 -2.50 -18.11
CA ALA A 26 1.18 -1.44 -17.36
C ALA A 26 1.56 -1.89 -15.94
N VAL A 27 0.70 -2.64 -15.26
CA VAL A 27 0.97 -3.11 -13.88
C VAL A 27 1.82 -4.38 -13.81
N THR A 28 1.84 -5.23 -14.84
CA THR A 28 2.55 -6.53 -14.78
C THR A 28 3.82 -6.63 -15.62
N ARG A 29 3.98 -5.84 -16.68
CA ARG A 29 5.05 -6.03 -17.67
C ARG A 29 6.04 -4.87 -17.80
N LEU A 30 5.77 -3.74 -17.14
CA LEU A 30 6.69 -2.60 -17.15
C LEU A 30 7.53 -2.58 -15.87
N PRO A 31 8.81 -2.17 -15.94
CA PRO A 31 9.64 -1.95 -14.75
C PRO A 31 8.98 -1.02 -13.73
N LYS A 32 9.30 -1.21 -12.45
CA LYS A 32 8.79 -0.43 -11.33
C LYS A 32 9.91 -0.12 -10.34
N TYR A 33 9.78 0.99 -9.64
CA TYR A 33 10.59 1.31 -8.46
C TYR A 33 9.85 0.88 -7.20
N LEU A 34 10.60 0.54 -6.15
CA LEU A 34 10.05 0.36 -4.81
C LEU A 34 10.15 1.69 -4.05
N ILE A 35 9.07 2.06 -3.37
CA ILE A 35 9.00 3.25 -2.52
C ILE A 35 8.57 2.78 -1.13
N LEU A 36 9.35 3.14 -0.13
CA LEU A 36 9.01 2.97 1.29
C LEU A 36 8.80 4.37 1.87
N ASN A 37 7.62 4.61 2.42
CA ASN A 37 7.30 5.90 3.00
C ASN A 37 6.27 5.76 4.13
N VAL A 38 6.26 6.74 5.03
CA VAL A 38 5.17 6.98 5.96
C VAL A 38 4.46 8.25 5.50
N ALA A 39 3.33 8.10 4.84
CA ALA A 39 2.49 9.25 4.47
C ALA A 39 1.74 9.76 5.70
N VAL A 40 1.62 11.08 5.83
CA VAL A 40 0.91 11.73 6.95
C VAL A 40 -0.33 12.42 6.42
N GLY A 41 -1.50 11.90 6.79
CA GLY A 41 -2.80 12.43 6.39
C GLY A 41 -3.20 12.11 4.95
N GLY A 42 -4.07 12.93 4.38
CA GLY A 42 -4.67 12.72 3.06
C GLY A 42 -5.96 11.91 3.10
N ASP A 43 -6.50 11.61 1.92
CA ASP A 43 -7.85 11.04 1.81
C ASP A 43 -7.95 9.62 2.34
N PHE A 44 -6.87 8.82 2.22
CA PHE A 44 -6.88 7.44 2.73
C PHE A 44 -7.19 7.40 4.24
N PRO A 45 -6.39 8.01 5.13
CA PRO A 45 -6.68 7.93 6.56
C PRO A 45 -7.93 8.73 6.97
N ASN A 46 -8.33 9.77 6.24
CA ASN A 46 -9.61 10.45 6.47
C ASN A 46 -10.80 9.52 6.22
N ASN A 47 -10.78 8.77 5.11
CA ASN A 47 -11.85 7.82 4.76
C ASN A 47 -11.87 6.62 5.70
N VAL A 48 -10.70 6.15 6.16
CA VAL A 48 -10.62 5.07 7.17
C VAL A 48 -11.16 5.53 8.52
N ALA A 49 -10.87 6.76 8.94
CA ALA A 49 -11.43 7.31 10.17
C ALA A 49 -12.97 7.33 10.10
N ASN A 50 -13.54 7.54 8.92
CA ASN A 50 -14.98 7.51 8.65
C ASN A 50 -15.81 8.33 9.66
N LEU A 51 -15.27 9.48 10.05
CA LEU A 51 -15.90 10.42 10.97
C LEU A 51 -16.16 11.72 10.22
N GLU A 52 -17.43 12.13 10.18
CA GLU A 52 -17.83 13.35 9.51
C GLU A 52 -17.08 14.56 10.08
N GLY A 53 -16.51 15.37 9.19
CA GLY A 53 -15.77 16.57 9.56
C GLY A 53 -14.41 16.33 10.22
N VAL A 54 -13.99 15.07 10.42
CA VAL A 54 -12.69 14.75 11.02
C VAL A 54 -11.64 14.57 9.93
N LYS A 55 -10.54 15.32 10.07
CA LYS A 55 -9.31 15.09 9.31
C LYS A 55 -8.26 14.44 10.19
N THR A 56 -7.40 13.67 9.55
CA THR A 56 -6.25 13.01 10.15
C THR A 56 -4.97 13.51 9.45
N PRO A 57 -3.85 13.67 10.17
CA PRO A 57 -3.74 13.59 11.63
C PRO A 57 -4.52 14.73 12.32
N ASN A 58 -4.77 14.59 13.63
CA ASN A 58 -5.33 15.64 14.48
C ASN A 58 -4.54 15.74 15.79
N GLY A 59 -4.94 16.63 16.71
CA GLY A 59 -4.24 16.84 17.97
C GLY A 59 -4.15 15.63 18.90
N ARG A 60 -4.87 14.53 18.60
CA ARG A 60 -4.81 13.26 19.35
C ARG A 60 -3.93 12.21 18.67
N THR A 61 -3.40 12.49 17.47
CA THR A 61 -2.53 11.55 16.76
C THR A 61 -1.22 11.38 17.52
N VAL A 62 -0.91 10.14 17.89
CA VAL A 62 0.37 9.78 18.49
C VAL A 62 1.45 9.90 17.42
N GLY A 63 2.52 10.63 17.74
CA GLY A 63 3.71 10.75 16.91
C GLY A 63 4.96 10.34 17.66
N GLY A 64 6.13 10.67 17.11
CA GLY A 64 7.43 10.31 17.68
C GLY A 64 8.09 9.14 16.97
N VAL A 65 9.21 8.66 17.51
CA VAL A 65 10.01 7.56 16.94
C VAL A 65 9.18 6.28 16.82
N GLU A 66 8.30 6.03 17.79
CA GLU A 66 7.39 4.87 17.81
C GLU A 66 6.37 4.86 16.66
N ALA A 67 6.17 5.98 15.97
CA ALA A 67 5.32 6.08 14.78
C ALA A 67 6.09 5.86 13.47
N GLY A 68 7.38 5.53 13.55
CA GLY A 68 8.24 5.23 12.41
C GLY A 68 7.92 3.89 11.77
N LEU A 69 8.19 3.78 10.46
CA LEU A 69 8.20 2.50 9.75
C LEU A 69 9.58 1.87 9.89
N GLU A 70 9.67 0.73 10.57
CA GLU A 70 10.88 -0.07 10.67
C GLU A 70 10.91 -1.16 9.59
N VAL A 71 12.01 -1.24 8.85
CA VAL A 71 12.22 -2.24 7.79
C VAL A 71 13.60 -2.82 7.96
N GLU A 72 13.68 -4.11 8.29
CA GLU A 72 14.96 -4.82 8.44
C GLU A 72 15.63 -5.06 7.09
N TRP A 73 14.86 -5.54 6.09
CA TRP A 73 15.37 -5.81 4.75
C TRP A 73 14.27 -5.73 3.68
N VAL A 74 14.70 -5.53 2.44
CA VAL A 74 13.87 -5.63 1.23
C VAL A 74 14.57 -6.58 0.26
N GLY A 75 13.85 -7.58 -0.24
CA GLY A 75 14.39 -8.56 -1.19
C GLY A 75 13.54 -8.66 -2.44
N VAL A 76 14.20 -8.77 -3.59
CA VAL A 76 13.56 -9.00 -4.89
C VAL A 76 14.13 -10.30 -5.45
N PHE A 77 13.24 -11.25 -5.72
CA PHE A 77 13.60 -12.59 -6.17
C PHE A 77 13.06 -12.82 -7.58
N SER A 78 13.85 -13.50 -8.41
CA SER A 78 13.45 -14.00 -9.72
C SER A 78 13.63 -15.51 -9.77
N THR A 79 12.81 -16.18 -10.58
CA THR A 79 12.97 -17.60 -10.94
C THR A 79 13.88 -17.77 -12.13
#